data_AF-A0A662J892-F1
#
_entry.id   AF-A0A662J892-F1
#
_cell.length_a   1.000
_cell.length_b   1.000
_cell.length_c   1.000
_cell.angle_alpha   90.00
_cell.angle_beta   90.00
_cell.angle_gamma   90.00
#
_symmetry.space_group_name_H-M   'P 1'
#
loop_
_entity.id
_entity.type
_entity.pdbx_description
1 polymer ?
#
loop_
_entity_poly.entity_id
_entity_poly.type
_entity_poly.pdbx_seq_one_letter_code
_entity_poly.pdbx_strand_id
1 'polypeptide(L)'
;MDELFKALSEYFGLKRRLEDILKAYSAESPEDIERKLRRGEIPERKTFEGYRKVYEDLADAISIQHELALLERRMERLLEAKARPAPPKQ
;
A
#
# COMPACT_ATOMS: atom_id res chain seq x y z
N MET A 1 0.24 -22.93 7.79
CA MET A 1 -0.43 -21.82 8.51
C MET A 1 0.41 -20.56 8.47
N ASP A 2 1.73 -20.73 8.60
CA ASP A 2 2.75 -19.68 8.69
C ASP A 2 2.79 -18.71 7.51
N GLU A 3 2.56 -19.18 6.29
CA GLU A 3 2.62 -18.31 5.10
C GLU A 3 1.47 -17.28 5.04
N LEU A 4 0.26 -17.69 5.44
CA LEU A 4 -0.88 -16.78 5.54
C LEU A 4 -0.67 -15.75 6.66
N PHE A 5 -0.12 -16.20 7.80
CA PHE A 5 0.19 -15.30 8.91
C PHE A 5 1.29 -14.30 8.55
N LYS A 6 2.31 -14.73 7.80
CA LYS A 6 3.36 -13.86 7.26
C LYS A 6 2.78 -12.81 6.31
N ALA A 7 1.91 -13.22 5.38
CA ALA A 7 1.25 -12.31 4.44
C ALA A 7 0.36 -11.28 5.16
N LEU A 8 -0.37 -11.69 6.20
CA LEU A 8 -1.16 -10.78 7.04
C LEU A 8 -0.28 -9.78 7.78
N SER A 9 0.83 -10.24 8.38
CA SER A 9 1.76 -9.35 9.10
C SER A 9 2.38 -8.30 8.17
N GLU A 10 2.76 -8.72 6.96
CA GLU A 10 3.29 -7.85 5.92
C GLU A 10 2.23 -6.82 5.46
N TYR A 11 1.00 -7.28 5.24
CA TYR A 11 -0.13 -6.43 4.87
C TYR A 11 -0.39 -5.33 5.91
N PHE A 12 -0.46 -5.67 7.20
CA PHE A 12 -0.69 -4.68 8.24
C PHE A 12 0.47 -3.68 8.37
N GLY A 13 1.71 -4.13 8.18
CA GLY A 13 2.88 -3.26 8.17
C GLY A 13 2.84 -2.23 7.03
N LEU A 14 2.59 -2.71 5.81
CA LEU A 14 2.46 -1.86 4.63
C LEU A 14 1.28 -0.89 4.73
N LYS A 15 0.13 -1.39 5.19
CA LYS A 15 -1.07 -0.57 5.37
C LYS A 15 -0.83 0.58 6.33
N ARG A 16 -0.20 0.32 7.48
CA ARG A 16 0.15 1.37 8.45
C ARG A 16 1.11 2.41 7.84
N ARG A 17 2.13 1.96 7.11
CA ARG A 17 3.07 2.88 6.44
C ARG A 17 2.37 3.76 5.40
N LEU A 18 1.43 3.20 4.62
CA LEU A 18 0.62 3.98 3.69
C LEU A 18 -0.23 5.02 4.43
N GLU A 19 -0.93 4.61 5.50
CA GLU A 19 -1.74 5.52 6.33
C GLU A 19 -0.90 6.68 6.90
N ASP A 20 0.33 6.41 7.35
CA ASP A 20 1.24 7.44 7.86
C ASP A 20 1.63 8.46 6.77
N ILE A 21 1.92 8.00 5.55
CA ILE A 21 2.22 8.89 4.40
C ILE A 21 0.99 9.74 4.05
N LEU A 22 -0.17 9.11 3.88
CA LEU A 22 -1.41 9.80 3.52
C LEU A 22 -1.79 10.87 4.56
N LYS A 23 -1.63 10.53 5.85
CA LYS A 23 -1.88 11.45 6.96
C LYS A 23 -0.96 12.67 6.93
N ALA A 24 0.31 12.50 6.56
CA ALA A 24 1.26 13.61 6.47
C ALA A 24 0.83 14.71 5.46
N TYR A 25 -0.02 14.35 4.50
CA TYR A 25 -0.53 15.25 3.46
C TYR A 25 -2.05 15.52 3.58
N SER A 26 -2.67 15.05 4.67
CA SER A 26 -4.13 15.07 4.86
C SER A 26 -4.87 14.56 3.61
N ALA A 27 -4.36 13.47 3.02
CA ALA A 27 -4.81 12.91 1.77
C ALA A 27 -5.56 11.59 2.00
N GLU A 28 -6.50 11.27 1.11
CA GLU A 28 -7.27 10.01 1.19
C GLU A 28 -6.65 8.88 0.36
N SER A 29 -5.84 9.23 -0.65
CA SER A 29 -5.14 8.28 -1.52
C SER A 29 -3.88 8.90 -2.13
N PRO A 30 -2.98 8.10 -2.74
CA PRO A 30 -1.82 8.64 -3.44
C PRO A 30 -2.20 9.59 -4.59
N GLU A 31 -3.30 9.31 -5.30
CA GLU A 31 -3.83 10.22 -6.32
C GLU A 31 -4.28 11.55 -5.73
N ASP A 32 -4.75 11.57 -4.49
CA ASP A 32 -5.07 12.82 -3.81
C ASP A 32 -3.82 13.65 -3.49
N ILE A 33 -2.74 13.01 -3.04
CA ILE A 33 -1.42 13.66 -2.89
C ILE A 33 -1.00 14.28 -4.24
N GLU A 34 -1.10 13.51 -5.33
CA GLU A 34 -0.76 14.00 -6.67
C GLU A 34 -1.61 15.22 -7.07
N ARG A 35 -2.93 15.20 -6.85
CA ARG A 35 -3.81 16.33 -7.14
C ARG A 35 -3.43 17.57 -6.34
N LYS A 36 -3.16 17.42 -5.03
CA LYS A 36 -2.72 18.53 -4.16
C LYS A 36 -1.39 19.11 -4.62
N LEU A 37 -0.45 18.26 -5.05
CA LEU A 37 0.83 18.68 -5.60
C LEU A 37 0.65 19.48 -6.90
N ARG A 38 -0.18 18.99 -7.83
CA ARG A 38 -0.48 19.68 -9.11
C ARG A 38 -1.17 21.03 -8.90
N ARG A 39 -2.02 21.16 -7.89
CA ARG A 39 -2.66 22.43 -7.49
C ARG A 39 -1.72 23.39 -6.76
N GLY A 40 -0.52 22.93 -6.40
CA GLY A 40 0.42 23.71 -5.62
C GLY A 40 0.01 23.87 -4.15
N GLU A 41 -0.85 23.01 -3.61
CA GLU A 41 -1.24 23.01 -2.18
C GLU A 41 -0.09 22.49 -1.30
N ILE A 42 0.65 21.49 -1.77
CA ILE A 42 1.83 20.91 -1.11
C ILE A 42 3.08 21.04 -2.00
N PRO A 43 4.30 20.98 -1.44
CA PRO A 43 4.64 21.10 -0.02
C PRO A 43 4.29 22.47 0.56
N GLU A 44 4.19 22.63 1.89
CA GLU A 44 4.01 23.95 2.52
C GLU A 44 5.16 24.90 2.18
N ARG A 45 6.39 24.39 2.24
CA ARG A 45 7.60 25.11 1.85
C ARG A 45 7.93 24.80 0.39
N LYS A 46 7.82 25.80 -0.48
CA LYS A 46 8.12 25.70 -1.92
C LYS A 46 9.62 25.70 -2.22
N THR A 47 10.38 24.84 -1.52
CA THR A 47 11.81 24.62 -1.75
C THR A 47 12.03 23.33 -2.53
N PHE A 48 13.21 23.19 -3.14
CA PHE A 48 13.62 21.96 -3.81
C PHE A 48 13.47 20.74 -2.88
N GLU A 49 13.95 20.81 -1.63
CA GLU A 49 13.81 19.66 -0.72
C GLU A 49 12.36 19.35 -0.37
N GLY A 50 11.50 20.38 -0.25
CA GLY A 50 10.08 20.19 0.00
C GLY A 50 9.41 19.42 -1.12
N TYR A 51 9.65 19.83 -2.37
CA TYR A 51 9.10 19.14 -3.54
C TYR A 51 9.65 17.72 -3.65
N ARG A 52 10.98 17.57 -3.49
CA ARG A 52 11.64 16.26 -3.52
C ARG A 52 11.00 15.29 -2.54
N LYS A 53 10.78 15.72 -1.29
CA LYS A 53 10.15 14.89 -0.26
C LYS A 53 8.74 14.45 -0.67
N VAL A 54 7.90 15.36 -1.17
CA VAL A 54 6.54 15.00 -1.61
C VAL A 54 6.58 13.97 -2.75
N TYR A 55 7.49 14.12 -3.71
CA TYR A 55 7.64 13.15 -4.80
C TYR A 55 8.14 11.79 -4.31
N GLU A 56 9.11 11.76 -3.40
CA GLU A 56 9.60 10.53 -2.76
C GLU A 56 8.46 9.81 -2.01
N ASP A 57 7.72 10.54 -1.16
CA ASP A 57 6.60 9.99 -0.39
C ASP A 57 5.44 9.53 -1.30
N LEU A 58 5.15 10.26 -2.39
CA LEU A 58 4.13 9.86 -3.37
C LEU A 58 4.53 8.57 -4.09
N ALA A 59 5.79 8.45 -4.52
CA ALA A 59 6.29 7.24 -5.15
C ALA A 59 6.21 6.03 -4.21
N ASP A 60 6.61 6.22 -2.95
CA ASP A 60 6.47 5.21 -1.90
C ASP A 60 5.01 4.78 -1.70
N ALA A 61 4.08 5.74 -1.61
CA ALA A 61 2.67 5.46 -1.41
C ALA A 61 2.06 4.64 -2.57
N ILE A 62 2.41 4.97 -3.82
CA ILE A 62 1.99 4.22 -5.00
C ILE A 62 2.55 2.79 -4.97
N SER A 63 3.84 2.64 -4.64
CA SER A 63 4.48 1.32 -4.54
C SER A 63 3.81 0.46 -3.47
N ILE A 64 3.55 1.03 -2.29
CA ILE A 64 2.88 0.32 -1.20
C ILE A 64 1.46 -0.09 -1.59
N GLN A 65 0.70 0.79 -2.24
CA GLN A 65 -0.65 0.47 -2.71
C GLN A 65 -0.65 -0.70 -3.70
N HIS A 66 0.35 -0.76 -4.59
CA HIS A 66 0.54 -1.88 -5.50
C HIS A 66 0.87 -3.18 -4.77
N GLU A 67 1.81 -3.15 -3.81
CA GLU A 67 2.20 -4.31 -3.02
C GLU A 67 1.04 -4.86 -2.18
N LEU A 68 0.24 -4.00 -1.57
CA LEU A 68 -0.97 -4.39 -0.84
C LEU A 68 -1.93 -5.17 -1.74
N ALA A 69 -2.19 -4.69 -2.96
CA ALA A 69 -3.05 -5.38 -3.92
C ALA A 69 -2.49 -6.75 -4.34
N LEU A 70 -1.16 -6.89 -4.46
CA LEU A 70 -0.52 -8.18 -4.74
C LEU A 70 -0.63 -9.14 -3.55
N LEU A 71 -0.47 -8.63 -2.32
CA LEU A 71 -0.62 -9.42 -1.10
C LEU A 71 -2.05 -9.91 -0.92
N GLU A 72 -3.05 -9.07 -1.18
CA GLU A 72 -4.48 -9.47 -1.15
C GLU A 72 -4.74 -10.65 -2.08
N ARG A 73 -4.31 -10.57 -3.34
CA ARG A 73 -4.42 -11.68 -4.31
C ARG A 73 -3.64 -12.92 -3.90
N ARG A 74 -2.52 -12.76 -3.20
CA ARG A 74 -1.76 -13.89 -2.67
C ARG A 74 -2.51 -14.56 -1.52
N MET A 75 -3.08 -13.78 -0.60
CA MET A 75 -3.86 -14.29 0.52
C MET A 75 -5.12 -15.02 0.05
N GLU A 76 -5.83 -14.47 -0.95
CA GLU A 76 -6.99 -15.13 -1.59
C GLU A 76 -6.63 -16.52 -2.11
N ARG A 77 -5.55 -16.64 -2.90
CA ARG A 77 -5.06 -17.93 -3.42
C ARG A 77 -4.68 -18.92 -2.31
N LEU A 78 -4.06 -18.44 -1.23
CA LEU A 78 -3.71 -19.28 -0.07
C LEU A 78 -4.96 -19.78 0.67
N LEU A 79 -6.03 -18.99 0.73
CA LEU A 79 -7.31 -19.37 1.32
C LEU A 79 -8.05 -20.40 0.45
N GLU A 80 -8.11 -20.17 -0.87
CA GLU A 80 -8.71 -21.10 -1.83
C GLU A 80 -8.02 -22.47 -1.83
N ALA A 81 -6.68 -22.49 -1.81
CA ALA A 81 -5.89 -23.71 -1.76
C ALA A 81 -6.19 -24.55 -0.50
N LYS A 82 -6.51 -23.90 0.63
CA LYS A 82 -6.92 -24.58 1.87
C LYS A 82 -8.37 -25.07 1.84
N ALA A 83 -9.24 -24.45 1.06
CA ALA A 83 -10.66 -24.79 0.97
C ALA A 83 -10.95 -25.96 0.01
N ARG A 84 -9.98 -26.36 -0.83
CA ARG A 84 -10.16 -27.45 -1.79
C ARG A 84 -10.04 -28.83 -1.10
N PRO A 85 -11.09 -29.68 -1.12
CA PRO A 85 -10.98 -31.04 -0.59
C PRO A 85 -10.01 -31.87 -1.44
N ALA A 86 -9.29 -32.81 -0.80
CA ALA A 86 -8.43 -33.74 -1.51
C ALA A 86 -9.26 -34.56 -2.52
N PRO A 87 -8.73 -34.83 -3.73
CA PRO A 87 -9.45 -35.67 -4.69
C PRO A 87 -9.73 -37.06 -4.06
N PRO A 88 -10.89 -37.66 -4.34
CA PRO A 88 -11.18 -39.00 -3.84
C PRO A 88 -10.10 -39.96 -4.34
N LYS A 89 -9.50 -40.71 -3.41
CA LYS A 89 -8.56 -41.78 -3.76
C LYS A 89 -9.34 -42.80 -4.60
N GLN A 90 -8.88 -43.05 -5.82
CA GLN A 90 -9.37 -44.13 -6.68
C GLN A 90 -8.94 -45.49 -6.13
#